data_AF-A0A6P8CRR6-F1
#
_entry.id   AF-A0A6P8CRR6-F1
#
_cell.length_a   1.000
_cell.length_b   1.000
_cell.length_c   1.000
_cell.angle_alpha   90.00
_cell.angle_beta   90.00
_cell.angle_gamma   90.00
#
_symmetry.space_group_name_H-M   'P 1'
#
loop_
_entity.id
_entity.type
_entity.pdbx_description
1 polymer ?
#
loop_
_entity_poly.entity_id
_entity_poly.type
_entity_poly.pdbx_seq_one_letter_code
_entity_poly.pdbx_strand_id
1 'polypeptide(L)'
;MVGALQYITITRLDICYAVNLVSQFMYAPRKPHLQAAKRILRCPTFHDWLCCVCRTKLETLWIQQLLLDIEFHASSLIIACCDNISATYLAARPIQHQWSEHIVVDYHFVWERIQRRDLLVRYVPTSTQLANIFTKNLSVSSFQGYCRNLPLSFLDQISPPVYIPLVLFYSGETDGETRLYRADISTRLKSSLSETLTRYYPLSGRLRDNLAVECNDEGVPFLETRVVCRLSDMVQNPDTLELRKLVPFVINAADDVILGVQFNVFECGGIAVGICLSHKVADGLSVFVFIRTWAAICRGEVNVVSPEFLSATLFPPKDLSMYEPSTGIVTENIVSKRFVFKSNGIELLKAKYSAGIDSLNQRPPTRVKALSTFIWSRFASSTQVFSQAAKLCFLLHAVNLRTQFDPPLTEHSFGNLCRVAITFLSPGMNGGCGDLVTRVRETIAGIDRAYVERLREGDEHLSFINQASEMYRKGEMISLNVTSWCRFSIYEANFGWGKPTRVGSPALPYGNLAYIHLKEEDMVKFESDEELQKYIAGIA
;
A
#
# COMPACT_ATOMS: atom_id res chain seq x y z
N MET A 1 16.39 -38.64 -4.87
CA MET A 1 16.21 -37.24 -5.32
C MET A 1 15.34 -37.15 -6.59
N VAL A 2 15.80 -37.61 -7.77
CA VAL A 2 15.05 -37.44 -9.03
C VAL A 2 13.73 -38.23 -9.08
N GLY A 3 13.71 -39.48 -8.59
CA GLY A 3 12.46 -40.26 -8.48
C GLY A 3 11.42 -39.64 -7.54
N ALA A 4 11.85 -38.78 -6.61
CA ALA A 4 10.93 -38.07 -5.74
C ALA A 4 10.39 -36.77 -6.36
N LEU A 5 11.18 -36.14 -7.24
CA LEU A 5 10.73 -35.02 -8.07
C LEU A 5 9.62 -35.45 -9.05
N GLN A 6 9.62 -36.71 -9.49
CA GLN A 6 8.57 -37.24 -10.38
C GLN A 6 7.17 -37.16 -9.76
N TYR A 7 7.03 -37.43 -8.46
CA TYR A 7 5.74 -37.28 -7.75
C TYR A 7 5.26 -35.82 -7.72
N ILE A 8 6.20 -34.86 -7.69
CA ILE A 8 5.91 -33.42 -7.68
C ILE A 8 5.48 -32.93 -9.08
N THR A 9 5.90 -33.59 -10.17
CA THR A 9 5.48 -33.19 -11.54
C THR A 9 3.98 -33.28 -11.79
N ILE A 10 3.26 -34.09 -10.99
CA ILE A 10 1.80 -34.25 -11.06
C ILE A 10 1.11 -32.92 -10.69
N THR A 11 1.70 -32.13 -9.81
CA THR A 11 1.17 -30.85 -9.33
C THR A 11 1.95 -29.64 -9.86
N ARG A 12 3.07 -29.87 -10.56
CA ARG A 12 3.97 -28.83 -11.11
C ARG A 12 4.45 -29.16 -12.52
N LEU A 13 3.63 -28.79 -13.50
CA LEU A 13 3.88 -29.01 -14.93
C LEU A 13 5.05 -28.18 -15.48
N ASP A 14 5.36 -27.04 -14.87
CA ASP A 14 6.44 -26.13 -15.25
C ASP A 14 7.85 -26.72 -15.06
N ILE A 15 8.01 -27.61 -14.06
CA ILE A 15 9.26 -28.37 -13.86
C ILE A 15 9.20 -29.77 -14.51
N CYS A 16 8.04 -30.19 -15.02
CA CYS A 16 7.80 -31.54 -15.51
C CYS A 16 8.76 -31.93 -16.63
N TYR A 17 9.03 -31.02 -17.57
CA TYR A 17 9.99 -31.26 -18.65
C TYR A 17 11.41 -31.48 -18.11
N ALA A 18 11.89 -30.60 -17.23
CA ALA A 18 13.23 -30.68 -16.68
C ALA A 18 13.42 -31.90 -15.77
N VAL A 19 12.41 -32.23 -14.95
CA VAL A 19 12.40 -33.42 -14.09
C VAL A 19 12.39 -34.70 -14.94
N ASN A 20 11.56 -34.77 -15.99
CA ASN A 20 11.53 -35.91 -16.89
C ASN A 20 12.87 -36.09 -17.62
N LEU A 21 13.49 -35.00 -18.09
CA LEU A 21 14.80 -35.05 -18.74
C LEU A 21 15.89 -35.61 -17.83
N VAL A 22 15.94 -35.18 -16.57
CA VAL A 22 16.90 -35.71 -15.60
C VAL A 22 16.56 -37.14 -15.17
N SER A 23 15.28 -37.53 -15.19
CA SER A 23 14.83 -38.88 -14.83
C SER A 23 15.30 -39.97 -15.79
N GLN A 24 15.59 -39.62 -17.05
CA GLN A 24 16.14 -40.54 -18.05
C GLN A 24 17.51 -41.10 -17.65
N PHE A 25 18.24 -40.40 -16.77
CA PHE A 25 19.58 -40.78 -16.33
C PHE A 25 19.61 -41.44 -14.95
N MET A 26 18.46 -41.86 -14.40
CA MET A 26 18.39 -42.48 -13.06
C MET A 26 19.15 -43.81 -12.95
N TYR A 27 19.24 -44.58 -14.04
CA TYR A 27 19.95 -45.86 -14.05
C TYR A 27 21.47 -45.70 -14.15
N ALA A 28 21.98 -44.53 -14.56
CA ALA A 28 23.41 -44.23 -14.68
C ALA A 28 23.72 -42.72 -14.47
N PRO A 29 23.55 -42.19 -13.24
CA PRO A 29 23.71 -40.77 -12.98
C PRO A 29 25.17 -40.30 -13.05
N ARG A 30 25.39 -39.09 -13.60
CA ARG A 30 26.71 -38.43 -13.71
C ARG A 30 26.66 -37.07 -13.01
N LYS A 31 27.84 -36.51 -12.66
CA LYS A 31 27.95 -35.19 -12.00
C LYS A 31 27.09 -34.07 -12.64
N PRO A 32 27.01 -33.94 -13.98
CA PRO A 32 26.14 -32.94 -14.61
C PRO A 32 24.64 -33.15 -14.35
N HIS A 33 24.17 -34.39 -14.26
CA HIS A 33 22.77 -34.71 -13.96
C HIS A 33 22.41 -34.32 -12.52
N LEU A 34 23.34 -34.50 -11.58
CA LEU A 34 23.18 -34.06 -10.19
C LEU A 34 23.13 -32.53 -10.09
N GLN A 35 23.95 -31.81 -10.85
CA GLN A 35 23.92 -30.35 -10.92
C GLN A 35 22.62 -29.82 -11.55
N ALA A 36 22.13 -30.48 -12.61
CA ALA A 36 20.85 -30.15 -13.24
C ALA A 36 19.67 -30.35 -12.27
N ALA A 37 19.64 -31.47 -11.54
CA ALA A 37 18.63 -31.72 -10.51
C ALA A 37 18.64 -30.65 -9.40
N LYS A 38 19.83 -30.24 -8.95
CA LYS A 38 19.99 -29.14 -7.97
C LYS A 38 19.50 -27.79 -8.51
N ARG A 39 19.62 -27.52 -9.81
CA ARG A 39 19.11 -26.29 -10.44
C ARG A 39 17.58 -26.28 -10.53
N ILE A 40 16.96 -27.41 -10.84
CA ILE A 40 15.49 -27.56 -10.85
C ILE A 40 14.92 -27.23 -9.47
N LEU A 41 15.58 -27.70 -8.40
CA LEU A 41 15.18 -27.47 -7.01
C LEU A 41 15.38 -26.02 -6.53
N ARG A 42 16.21 -25.22 -7.21
CA ARG A 42 16.47 -23.80 -6.88
C ARG A 42 15.56 -22.83 -7.65
N CYS A 43 14.57 -23.34 -8.38
CA CYS A 43 13.61 -22.50 -9.08
C CYS A 43 12.75 -21.71 -8.07
N PRO A 44 12.65 -20.36 -8.18
CA PRO A 44 11.90 -19.54 -7.23
C PRO A 44 10.45 -19.99 -7.03
N THR A 45 9.81 -20.47 -8.09
CA THR A 45 8.44 -21.00 -8.06
C THR A 45 8.30 -22.28 -7.22
N PHE A 46 9.37 -23.05 -7.00
CA PHE A 46 9.37 -24.24 -6.13
C PHE A 46 9.22 -23.85 -4.64
N HIS A 47 9.77 -22.69 -4.25
CA HIS A 47 9.70 -22.18 -2.88
C HIS A 47 8.28 -21.75 -2.49
N ASP A 48 7.58 -21.01 -3.36
CA ASP A 48 6.22 -20.51 -3.10
C ASP A 48 5.20 -21.66 -3.01
N TRP A 49 5.37 -22.71 -3.81
CA TRP A 49 4.54 -23.91 -3.79
C TRP A 49 4.69 -24.73 -2.51
N LEU A 50 5.91 -24.81 -1.97
CA LEU A 50 6.25 -25.52 -0.74
C LEU A 50 5.50 -24.93 0.48
N CYS A 51 5.33 -23.61 0.49
CA CYS A 51 4.53 -22.88 1.48
C CYS A 51 3.01 -23.12 1.31
N CYS A 52 2.53 -23.43 0.09
CA CYS A 52 1.10 -23.64 -0.18
C CYS A 52 0.60 -25.08 0.06
N VAL A 53 1.44 -26.11 -0.11
CA VAL A 53 0.97 -27.51 -0.22
C VAL A 53 1.03 -28.33 1.07
N CYS A 54 1.48 -27.79 2.20
CA CYS A 54 1.60 -28.56 3.45
C CYS A 54 0.24 -29.03 4.03
N ARG A 55 -0.28 -30.16 3.52
CA ARG A 55 -1.25 -31.01 4.20
C ARG A 55 -0.47 -32.01 5.06
N THR A 56 -0.87 -32.06 6.32
CA THR A 56 -0.30 -32.77 7.49
C THR A 56 0.48 -34.09 7.27
N LYS A 57 1.50 -34.23 8.13
CA LYS A 57 2.31 -35.38 8.59
C LYS A 57 3.64 -35.72 7.90
N LEU A 58 3.68 -36.19 6.65
CA LEU A 58 4.92 -36.75 6.08
C LEU A 58 5.69 -35.82 5.13
N GLU A 59 4.98 -35.02 4.35
CA GLU A 59 5.60 -34.24 3.27
C GLU A 59 6.44 -33.11 3.82
N THR A 60 6.03 -32.46 4.91
CA THR A 60 6.76 -31.31 5.49
C THR A 60 8.13 -31.69 6.04
N LEU A 61 8.23 -32.82 6.75
CA LEU A 61 9.48 -33.36 7.28
C LEU A 61 10.37 -33.94 6.19
N TRP A 62 9.78 -34.68 5.25
CA TRP A 62 10.51 -35.23 4.11
C TRP A 62 11.07 -34.12 3.22
N ILE A 63 10.30 -33.06 2.99
CA ILE A 63 10.75 -31.88 2.26
C ILE A 63 11.79 -31.10 3.08
N GLN A 64 11.63 -30.90 4.39
CA GLN A 64 12.67 -30.27 5.22
C GLN A 64 13.98 -31.05 5.21
N GLN A 65 13.93 -32.38 5.34
CA GLN A 65 15.10 -33.23 5.27
C GLN A 65 15.72 -33.20 3.86
N LEU A 66 14.90 -33.26 2.81
CA LEU A 66 15.35 -33.10 1.43
C LEU A 66 16.02 -31.73 1.19
N LEU A 67 15.49 -30.65 1.78
CA LEU A 67 16.05 -29.29 1.71
C LEU A 67 17.36 -29.17 2.51
N LEU A 68 17.47 -29.80 3.67
CA LEU A 68 18.69 -29.88 4.46
C LEU A 68 19.78 -30.72 3.77
N ASP A 69 19.40 -31.86 3.21
CA ASP A 69 20.28 -32.78 2.46
C ASP A 69 20.85 -32.13 1.18
N ILE A 70 20.24 -31.05 0.68
CA ILE A 70 20.72 -30.25 -0.47
C ILE A 70 21.38 -28.92 -0.06
N GLU A 71 21.75 -28.76 1.21
CA GLU A 71 22.41 -27.57 1.78
C GLU A 71 21.57 -26.28 1.69
N PHE A 72 20.24 -26.41 1.72
CA PHE A 72 19.32 -25.28 1.74
C PHE A 72 18.75 -25.09 3.15
N HIS A 73 19.24 -24.07 3.85
CA HIS A 73 18.76 -23.72 5.19
C HIS A 73 17.50 -22.85 5.10
N ALA A 74 16.33 -23.48 5.16
CA ALA A 74 15.07 -22.75 5.33
C ALA A 74 14.94 -22.28 6.78
N SER A 75 15.23 -21.00 7.02
CA SER A 75 15.19 -20.38 8.35
C SER A 75 13.84 -19.68 8.58
N SER A 76 12.74 -20.40 8.80
CA SER A 76 11.48 -19.76 9.26
C SER A 76 10.39 -20.75 9.69
N LEU A 77 9.55 -20.26 10.62
CA LEU A 77 8.22 -20.79 10.99
C LEU A 77 7.41 -21.22 9.75
N ILE A 78 6.87 -22.44 9.76
CA ILE A 78 6.01 -22.97 8.69
C ILE A 78 4.57 -22.52 8.92
N ILE A 79 3.92 -21.96 7.90
CA ILE A 79 2.48 -21.64 7.94
C ILE A 79 1.70 -22.67 7.13
N ALA A 80 0.89 -23.51 7.77
CA ALA A 80 0.01 -24.46 7.12
C ALA A 80 -1.40 -23.87 6.96
N CYS A 81 -1.85 -23.68 5.73
CA CYS A 81 -3.18 -23.15 5.43
C CYS A 81 -4.21 -24.28 5.27
N CYS A 82 -5.25 -24.31 6.09
CA CYS A 82 -6.25 -25.38 6.15
C CYS A 82 -7.65 -24.86 5.80
N ASP A 83 -8.37 -25.54 4.91
CA ASP A 83 -9.76 -25.20 4.52
C ASP A 83 -10.83 -25.85 5.39
N ASN A 84 -10.43 -26.53 6.47
CA ASN A 84 -11.32 -27.18 7.41
C ASN A 84 -11.24 -26.50 8.79
N ILE A 85 -12.33 -25.83 9.18
CA ILE A 85 -12.44 -25.12 10.47
C ILE A 85 -12.25 -26.09 11.64
N SER A 86 -12.85 -27.28 11.57
CA SER A 86 -12.70 -28.31 12.61
C SER A 86 -11.25 -28.73 12.78
N ALA A 87 -10.53 -28.97 11.69
CA ALA A 87 -9.10 -29.32 11.72
C ALA A 87 -8.24 -28.19 12.30
N THR A 88 -8.58 -26.93 12.01
CA THR A 88 -7.89 -25.76 12.57
C THR A 88 -8.16 -25.62 14.08
N TYR A 89 -9.41 -25.87 14.50
CA TYR A 89 -9.81 -25.82 15.90
C TYR A 89 -9.15 -26.92 16.73
N LEU A 90 -9.05 -28.13 16.17
CA LEU A 90 -8.34 -29.26 16.76
C LEU A 90 -6.87 -28.95 16.95
N ALA A 91 -6.21 -28.38 15.93
CA ALA A 91 -4.81 -27.96 16.03
C ALA A 91 -4.57 -26.93 17.17
N ALA A 92 -5.57 -26.09 17.47
CA ALA A 92 -5.47 -25.05 18.50
C ALA A 92 -5.82 -25.51 19.92
N ARG A 93 -6.62 -26.58 20.11
CA ARG A 93 -7.07 -27.03 21.44
C ARG A 93 -7.13 -28.56 21.57
N PRO A 94 -6.52 -29.16 22.61
CA PRO A 94 -6.66 -30.58 22.91
C PRO A 94 -8.07 -30.87 23.42
N ILE A 95 -8.84 -31.64 22.64
CA ILE A 95 -10.12 -32.20 23.09
C ILE A 95 -9.95 -33.72 23.14
N GLN A 96 -10.25 -34.30 24.30
CA GLN A 96 -10.34 -35.74 24.47
C GLN A 96 -11.61 -36.26 23.79
N HIS A 97 -11.45 -36.89 22.65
CA HIS A 97 -12.46 -37.79 22.09
C HIS A 97 -11.77 -39.10 21.69
N GLN A 98 -12.53 -40.20 21.64
CA GLN A 98 -12.05 -41.49 21.16
C GLN A 98 -11.86 -41.45 19.64
N TRP A 99 -10.61 -41.32 19.20
CA TRP A 99 -10.23 -41.24 17.80
C TRP A 99 -9.49 -42.52 17.41
N SER A 100 -9.52 -42.89 16.14
CA SER A 100 -8.67 -43.97 15.63
C SER A 100 -7.19 -43.65 15.85
N GLU A 101 -6.38 -44.64 16.23
CA GLU A 101 -4.96 -44.51 16.63
C GLU A 101 -4.11 -43.69 15.64
N HIS A 102 -4.33 -43.85 14.33
CA HIS A 102 -3.61 -43.10 13.30
C HIS A 102 -3.80 -41.58 13.45
N ILE A 103 -5.03 -41.13 13.69
CA ILE A 103 -5.38 -39.70 13.80
C ILE A 103 -4.87 -39.11 15.12
N VAL A 104 -4.78 -39.92 16.19
CA VAL A 104 -4.18 -39.52 17.47
C VAL A 104 -2.69 -39.20 17.30
N VAL A 105 -1.96 -40.02 16.55
CA VAL A 105 -0.54 -39.78 16.25
C VAL A 105 -0.35 -38.54 15.36
N ASP A 106 -1.25 -38.31 14.39
CA ASP A 106 -1.28 -37.09 13.54
C ASP A 106 -1.47 -35.82 14.37
N TYR A 107 -2.45 -35.88 15.26
CA TYR A 107 -2.80 -34.81 16.15
C TYR A 107 -1.63 -34.41 17.04
N HIS A 108 -1.03 -35.37 17.75
CA HIS A 108 0.08 -35.11 18.66
C HIS A 108 1.30 -34.54 17.94
N PHE A 109 1.60 -35.02 16.71
CA PHE A 109 2.70 -34.51 15.92
C PHE A 109 2.51 -33.04 15.51
N VAL A 110 1.33 -32.69 14.96
CA VAL A 110 1.02 -31.31 14.58
C VAL A 110 1.01 -30.40 15.81
N TRP A 111 0.46 -30.89 16.92
CA TRP A 111 0.36 -30.14 18.16
C TRP A 111 1.73 -29.89 18.81
N GLU A 112 2.64 -30.88 18.83
CA GLU A 112 4.02 -30.71 19.32
C GLU A 112 4.77 -29.60 18.56
N ARG A 113 4.57 -29.52 17.24
CA ARG A 113 5.15 -28.50 16.37
C ARG A 113 4.58 -27.10 16.62
N ILE A 114 3.26 -27.02 16.79
CA ILE A 114 2.60 -25.77 17.20
C ILE A 114 3.15 -25.27 18.55
N GLN A 115 3.36 -26.18 19.52
CA GLN A 115 3.97 -25.83 20.81
C GLN A 115 5.42 -25.36 20.69
N ARG A 116 6.20 -25.97 19.77
CA ARG A 116 7.57 -25.56 19.46
C ARG A 116 7.68 -24.27 18.65
N ARG A 117 6.55 -23.70 18.22
CA ARG A 117 6.48 -22.51 17.36
C ARG A 117 7.25 -22.67 16.04
N ASP A 118 7.32 -23.89 15.53
CA ASP A 118 7.88 -24.17 14.20
C ASP A 118 6.77 -24.41 13.15
N LEU A 119 5.51 -24.53 13.58
CA LEU A 119 4.32 -24.66 12.74
C LEU A 119 3.17 -23.77 13.23
N LEU A 120 2.59 -22.97 12.33
CA LEU A 120 1.38 -22.18 12.54
C LEU A 120 0.29 -22.69 11.60
N VAL A 121 -0.85 -23.14 12.14
CA VAL A 121 -2.00 -23.56 11.32
C VAL A 121 -2.97 -22.38 11.19
N ARG A 122 -3.32 -22.00 9.96
CA ARG A 122 -4.23 -20.90 9.65
C ARG A 122 -5.41 -21.39 8.82
N TYR A 123 -6.63 -21.02 9.21
CA TYR A 123 -7.80 -21.31 8.40
C TYR A 123 -7.82 -20.44 7.14
N VAL A 124 -8.11 -21.05 5.99
CA VAL A 124 -8.32 -20.38 4.70
C VAL A 124 -9.56 -20.99 4.06
N PRO A 125 -10.63 -20.21 3.79
CA PRO A 125 -11.83 -20.73 3.11
C PRO A 125 -11.50 -21.51 1.85
N THR A 126 -12.28 -22.55 1.55
CA THR A 126 -12.06 -23.37 0.35
C THR A 126 -12.00 -22.50 -0.92
N SER A 127 -12.86 -21.48 -1.03
CA SER A 127 -12.91 -20.54 -2.16
C SER A 127 -11.64 -19.70 -2.35
N THR A 128 -10.74 -19.63 -1.37
CA THR A 128 -9.48 -18.87 -1.43
C THR A 128 -8.24 -19.75 -1.22
N GLN A 129 -8.41 -21.07 -1.07
CA GLN A 129 -7.32 -22.04 -0.99
C GLN A 129 -6.70 -22.30 -2.37
N LEU A 130 -5.69 -21.49 -2.73
CA LEU A 130 -4.98 -21.59 -4.02
C LEU A 130 -4.36 -22.97 -4.27
N ALA A 131 -4.00 -23.72 -3.22
CA ALA A 131 -3.51 -25.09 -3.35
C ALA A 131 -4.53 -26.02 -4.06
N ASN A 132 -5.82 -25.67 -4.04
CA ASN A 132 -6.85 -26.44 -4.75
C ASN A 132 -6.63 -26.44 -6.27
N ILE A 133 -6.03 -25.39 -6.84
CA ILE A 133 -5.68 -25.35 -8.27
C ILE A 133 -4.75 -26.50 -8.64
N PHE A 134 -3.83 -26.84 -7.74
CA PHE A 134 -2.82 -27.87 -7.96
C PHE A 134 -3.23 -29.26 -7.46
N THR A 135 -4.24 -29.35 -6.59
CA THR A 135 -4.57 -30.59 -5.85
C THR A 135 -5.98 -31.11 -6.06
N LYS A 136 -6.88 -30.32 -6.67
CA LYS A 136 -8.29 -30.69 -6.89
C LYS A 136 -8.68 -30.46 -8.35
N ASN A 137 -9.57 -31.32 -8.86
CA ASN A 137 -10.22 -31.10 -10.15
C ASN A 137 -11.31 -30.03 -9.99
N LEU A 138 -10.94 -28.77 -10.26
CA LEU A 138 -11.84 -27.63 -10.16
C LEU A 138 -12.73 -27.49 -11.40
N SER A 139 -13.94 -26.96 -11.23
CA SER A 139 -14.74 -26.50 -12.37
C SER A 139 -14.04 -25.33 -13.06
N VAL A 140 -14.36 -25.08 -14.33
CA VAL A 140 -13.83 -23.93 -15.09
C VAL A 140 -14.12 -22.61 -14.36
N SER A 141 -15.31 -22.46 -13.79
CA SER A 141 -15.69 -21.27 -13.02
C SER A 141 -14.85 -21.10 -11.75
N SER A 142 -14.60 -22.17 -11.00
CA SER A 142 -13.75 -22.12 -9.81
C SER A 142 -12.30 -21.81 -10.17
N PHE A 143 -11.74 -22.48 -11.18
CA PHE A 143 -10.37 -22.23 -11.65
C PHE A 143 -10.19 -20.77 -12.11
N GLN A 144 -11.11 -20.25 -12.93
CA GLN A 144 -11.11 -18.84 -13.34
C GLN A 144 -11.23 -17.90 -12.15
N GLY A 145 -12.08 -18.22 -11.17
CA GLY A 145 -12.20 -17.44 -9.94
C GLY A 145 -10.89 -17.34 -9.15
N TYR A 146 -10.12 -18.43 -9.03
CA TYR A 146 -8.82 -18.40 -8.37
C TYR A 146 -7.75 -17.65 -9.17
N CYS A 147 -7.78 -17.73 -10.50
CA CYS A 147 -6.77 -17.10 -11.35
C CYS A 147 -7.05 -15.62 -11.62
N ARG A 148 -8.30 -15.18 -11.55
CA ARG A 148 -8.71 -13.82 -11.96
C ARG A 148 -8.99 -12.88 -10.81
N ASN A 149 -9.20 -13.35 -9.58
CA ASN A 149 -9.55 -12.46 -8.48
C ASN A 149 -8.39 -12.27 -7.50
N LEU A 150 -7.93 -11.03 -7.37
CA LEU A 150 -7.06 -10.63 -6.28
C LEU A 150 -7.94 -10.10 -5.13
N PRO A 151 -8.06 -10.81 -3.99
CA PRO A 151 -8.85 -10.32 -2.87
C PRO A 151 -8.25 -9.02 -2.31
N LEU A 152 -9.12 -8.09 -1.94
CA LEU A 152 -8.73 -6.91 -1.17
C LEU A 152 -8.40 -7.32 0.27
N SER A 153 -7.40 -6.67 0.86
CA SER A 153 -7.13 -6.83 2.30
C SER A 153 -8.14 -6.07 3.14
N PHE A 154 -8.24 -6.38 4.44
CA PHE A 154 -9.04 -5.58 5.36
C PHE A 154 -8.70 -4.07 5.29
N LEU A 155 -7.42 -3.72 5.08
CA LEU A 155 -6.98 -2.34 4.96
C LEU A 155 -7.41 -1.68 3.65
N ASP A 156 -7.42 -2.44 2.56
CA ASP A 156 -7.97 -2.01 1.27
C ASP A 156 -9.48 -1.76 1.38
N GLN A 157 -10.20 -2.66 2.06
CA GLN A 157 -11.65 -2.59 2.20
C GLN A 157 -12.13 -1.37 3.00
N ILE A 158 -11.37 -0.92 4.01
CA ILE A 158 -11.67 0.29 4.79
C ILE A 158 -11.12 1.58 4.18
N SER A 159 -10.31 1.48 3.12
CA SER A 159 -9.79 2.66 2.43
C SER A 159 -10.91 3.39 1.68
N PRO A 160 -10.84 4.73 1.55
CA PRO A 160 -11.88 5.51 0.90
C PRO A 160 -11.97 5.21 -0.61
N PRO A 161 -13.16 5.29 -1.23
CA PRO A 161 -13.36 5.09 -2.67
C PRO A 161 -13.02 6.36 -3.45
N VAL A 162 -11.76 6.81 -3.36
CA VAL A 162 -11.22 7.97 -4.09
C VAL A 162 -10.01 7.60 -4.90
N TYR A 163 -9.71 8.38 -5.93
CA TYR A 163 -8.43 8.28 -6.61
C TYR A 163 -7.35 9.02 -5.84
N ILE A 164 -6.12 8.52 -5.89
CA ILE A 164 -4.91 9.24 -5.52
C ILE A 164 -4.38 9.92 -6.80
N PRO A 165 -4.54 11.26 -6.95
CA PRO A 165 -4.18 11.94 -8.17
C PRO A 165 -2.78 12.54 -8.09
N LEU A 166 -2.00 12.35 -9.16
CA LEU A 166 -0.64 12.85 -9.34
C LEU A 166 -0.48 13.47 -10.73
N VAL A 167 0.25 14.58 -10.81
CA VAL A 167 0.58 15.24 -12.07
C VAL A 167 2.09 15.51 -12.09
N LEU A 168 2.80 14.86 -13.02
CA LEU A 168 4.24 15.00 -13.22
C LEU A 168 4.49 15.96 -14.39
N PHE A 169 5.11 17.11 -14.13
CA PHE A 169 5.40 18.13 -15.14
C PHE A 169 6.84 18.02 -15.65
N TYR A 170 7.03 18.04 -16.96
CA TYR A 170 8.33 17.98 -17.65
C TYR A 170 8.46 19.16 -18.61
N SER A 171 9.52 19.95 -18.45
CA SER A 171 9.90 20.98 -19.42
C SER A 171 10.29 20.34 -20.76
N GLY A 172 9.73 20.84 -21.86
CA GLY A 172 10.21 20.48 -23.20
C GLY A 172 11.54 21.20 -23.45
N GLU A 173 12.60 20.46 -23.81
CA GLU A 173 13.83 21.09 -24.28
C GLU A 173 13.57 21.78 -25.64
N THR A 174 14.01 23.03 -25.74
CA THR A 174 13.88 23.89 -26.91
C THR A 174 14.94 23.51 -27.95
N ASP A 175 14.80 22.36 -28.59
CA ASP A 175 15.48 22.08 -29.85
C ASP A 175 14.47 21.65 -30.92
N GLY A 176 14.64 22.21 -32.12
CA GLY A 176 13.61 22.48 -33.13
C GLY A 176 12.90 21.31 -33.82
N GLU A 177 12.89 20.09 -33.29
CA GLU A 177 12.24 18.91 -33.88
C GLU A 177 10.98 18.47 -33.10
N THR A 178 10.05 19.40 -32.88
CA THR A 178 9.12 19.29 -31.75
C THR A 178 7.84 18.47 -31.99
N ARG A 179 7.56 17.94 -33.20
CA ARG A 179 6.31 17.17 -33.46
C ARG A 179 6.53 15.66 -33.56
N LEU A 180 7.59 15.21 -34.24
CA LEU A 180 7.94 13.79 -34.34
C LEU A 180 8.26 13.21 -32.95
N TYR A 181 8.99 13.95 -32.12
CA TYR A 181 9.33 13.59 -30.74
C TYR A 181 8.12 13.34 -29.81
N ARG A 182 6.94 13.95 -30.07
CA ARG A 182 5.76 13.86 -29.18
C ARG A 182 4.95 12.58 -29.39
N ALA A 183 4.72 12.21 -30.65
CA ALA A 183 4.08 10.95 -30.99
C ALA A 183 4.96 9.79 -30.48
N ASP A 184 6.28 9.95 -30.55
CA ASP A 184 7.24 9.00 -29.99
C ASP A 184 7.15 8.91 -28.46
N ILE A 185 7.01 10.02 -27.72
CA ILE A 185 6.83 9.99 -26.27
C ILE A 185 5.53 9.28 -25.87
N SER A 186 4.39 9.64 -26.47
CA SER A 186 3.12 8.99 -26.13
C SER A 186 3.17 7.48 -26.41
N THR A 187 3.73 7.10 -27.57
CA THR A 187 3.89 5.69 -27.95
C THR A 187 4.80 4.95 -26.97
N ARG A 188 5.92 5.55 -26.54
CA ARG A 188 6.81 4.99 -25.51
C ARG A 188 6.12 4.86 -24.16
N LEU A 189 5.34 5.85 -23.74
CA LEU A 189 4.55 5.78 -22.50
C LEU A 189 3.54 4.64 -22.54
N LYS A 190 2.78 4.50 -23.63
CA LYS A 190 1.80 3.41 -23.80
C LYS A 190 2.47 2.04 -23.81
N SER A 191 3.54 1.88 -24.59
CA SER A 191 4.27 0.60 -24.70
C SER A 191 4.88 0.19 -23.36
N SER A 192 5.57 1.11 -22.69
CA SER A 192 6.17 0.83 -21.38
C SER A 192 5.13 0.63 -20.28
N LEU A 193 3.98 1.32 -20.35
CA LEU A 193 2.88 1.09 -19.42
C LEU A 193 2.31 -0.31 -19.60
N SER A 194 2.09 -0.74 -20.84
CA SER A 194 1.63 -2.10 -21.15
C SER A 194 2.60 -3.16 -20.61
N GLU A 195 3.91 -2.98 -20.80
CA GLU A 195 4.91 -3.87 -20.23
C GLU A 195 4.90 -3.85 -18.69
N THR A 196 4.76 -2.66 -18.08
CA THR A 196 4.69 -2.53 -16.62
C THR A 196 3.47 -3.24 -16.04
N LEU A 197 2.32 -3.15 -16.73
CA LEU A 197 1.07 -3.80 -16.32
C LEU A 197 1.16 -5.32 -16.35
N THR A 198 2.11 -5.94 -17.07
CA THR A 198 2.33 -7.40 -16.95
C THR A 198 2.75 -7.81 -15.55
N ARG A 199 3.45 -6.92 -14.82
CA ARG A 199 3.89 -7.12 -13.43
C ARG A 199 2.85 -6.58 -12.44
N TYR A 200 2.19 -5.49 -12.82
CA TYR A 200 1.12 -4.84 -12.06
C TYR A 200 -0.27 -5.21 -12.62
N TYR A 201 -0.48 -6.49 -12.93
CA TYR A 201 -1.66 -7.00 -13.61
C TYR A 201 -3.00 -6.66 -12.93
N PRO A 202 -3.11 -6.48 -11.59
CA PRO A 202 -4.38 -6.05 -11.01
C PRO A 202 -4.79 -4.64 -11.45
N LEU A 203 -3.85 -3.78 -11.85
CA LEU A 203 -4.14 -2.40 -12.24
C LEU A 203 -4.85 -2.29 -13.60
N SER A 204 -4.80 -3.33 -14.44
CA SER A 204 -5.60 -3.44 -15.68
C SER A 204 -6.96 -4.10 -15.48
N GLY A 205 -7.31 -4.48 -14.24
CA GLY A 205 -8.57 -5.11 -13.88
C GLY A 205 -9.69 -4.13 -13.51
N ARG A 206 -10.72 -4.66 -12.84
CA ARG A 206 -11.85 -3.91 -12.28
C ARG A 206 -12.07 -4.24 -10.81
N LEU A 207 -12.40 -3.22 -10.02
CA LEU A 207 -12.82 -3.39 -8.63
C LEU A 207 -14.22 -4.00 -8.59
N ARG A 208 -14.43 -5.04 -7.78
CA ARG A 208 -15.73 -5.69 -7.58
C ARG A 208 -16.14 -5.62 -6.12
N ASP A 209 -17.26 -4.95 -5.87
CA ASP A 209 -18.02 -4.95 -4.62
C ASP A 209 -17.20 -4.67 -3.35
N ASN A 210 -16.09 -3.93 -3.45
CA ASN A 210 -15.16 -3.72 -2.35
C ASN A 210 -14.61 -5.03 -1.72
N LEU A 211 -14.58 -6.12 -2.50
CA LEU A 211 -14.13 -7.44 -2.04
C LEU A 211 -12.86 -7.89 -2.76
N ALA A 212 -12.77 -7.63 -4.07
CA ALA A 212 -11.67 -8.10 -4.89
C ALA A 212 -11.44 -7.20 -6.10
N VAL A 213 -10.27 -7.36 -6.70
CA VAL A 213 -9.96 -6.90 -8.05
C VAL A 213 -10.10 -8.08 -9.01
N GLU A 214 -11.01 -7.96 -9.96
CA GLU A 214 -11.13 -8.85 -11.10
C GLU A 214 -10.05 -8.48 -12.13
N CYS A 215 -8.99 -9.28 -12.21
CA CYS A 215 -7.89 -9.20 -13.17
C CYS A 215 -8.35 -9.74 -14.54
N ASN A 216 -9.20 -8.96 -15.21
CA ASN A 216 -9.81 -9.31 -16.50
C ASN A 216 -9.13 -8.67 -17.72
N ASP A 217 -8.04 -7.94 -17.50
CA ASP A 217 -7.26 -7.27 -18.54
C ASP A 217 -8.08 -6.34 -19.46
N GLU A 218 -9.19 -5.78 -18.96
CA GLU A 218 -9.93 -4.74 -19.69
C GLU A 218 -9.07 -3.50 -19.97
N GLY A 219 -7.97 -3.33 -19.24
CA GLY A 219 -6.95 -2.34 -19.51
C GLY A 219 -7.17 -1.03 -18.75
N VAL A 220 -6.29 -0.08 -19.06
CA VAL A 220 -6.15 1.20 -18.38
C VAL A 220 -6.52 2.34 -19.34
N PRO A 221 -7.50 3.21 -19.00
CA PRO A 221 -7.76 4.41 -19.78
C PRO A 221 -6.51 5.28 -19.90
N PHE A 222 -6.11 5.57 -21.13
CA PHE A 222 -5.01 6.46 -21.46
C PHE A 222 -5.52 7.60 -22.34
N LEU A 223 -5.67 8.79 -21.74
CA LEU A 223 -6.17 9.98 -22.42
C LEU A 223 -5.01 10.81 -22.96
N GLU A 224 -5.17 11.39 -24.15
CA GLU A 224 -4.24 12.37 -24.70
C GLU A 224 -4.94 13.71 -24.87
N THR A 225 -4.33 14.77 -24.35
CA THR A 225 -4.93 16.11 -24.36
C THR A 225 -3.90 17.15 -24.80
N ARG A 226 -4.42 18.23 -25.38
CA ARG A 226 -3.66 19.44 -25.68
C ARG A 226 -4.13 20.56 -24.76
N VAL A 227 -3.19 21.18 -24.06
CA VAL A 227 -3.46 22.27 -23.12
C VAL A 227 -3.10 23.59 -23.77
N VAL A 228 -4.09 24.49 -23.88
CA VAL A 228 -3.97 25.81 -24.54
C VAL A 228 -3.39 26.84 -23.56
N CYS A 229 -2.19 26.55 -23.03
CA CYS A 229 -1.37 27.49 -22.26
C CYS A 229 0.10 27.03 -22.25
N ARG A 230 0.99 27.84 -21.68
CA ARG A 230 2.39 27.44 -21.46
C ARG A 230 2.51 26.67 -20.15
N LEU A 231 3.43 25.72 -20.11
CA LEU A 231 3.74 24.95 -18.90
C LEU A 231 4.13 25.87 -17.74
N SER A 232 4.87 26.96 -18.01
CA SER A 232 5.28 27.95 -17.02
C SER A 232 4.09 28.52 -16.23
N ASP A 233 2.96 28.71 -16.89
CA ASP A 233 1.79 29.38 -16.32
C ASP A 233 1.16 28.47 -15.26
N MET A 234 1.11 27.16 -15.53
CA MET A 234 0.64 26.14 -14.58
C MET A 234 1.67 25.83 -13.49
N VAL A 235 2.97 25.85 -13.82
CA VAL A 235 4.03 25.51 -12.88
C VAL A 235 4.36 26.64 -11.91
N GLN A 236 4.01 27.91 -12.19
CA GLN A 236 4.25 29.00 -11.25
C GLN A 236 3.12 29.11 -10.21
N ASN A 237 1.86 29.08 -10.65
CA ASN A 237 0.70 29.23 -9.77
C ASN A 237 -0.41 28.21 -10.08
N PRO A 238 -0.22 26.92 -9.74
CA PRO A 238 -1.22 25.91 -10.04
C PRO A 238 -2.40 26.08 -9.10
N ASP A 239 -3.48 26.64 -9.63
CA ASP A 239 -4.80 26.47 -9.02
C ASP A 239 -5.12 24.96 -8.96
N THR A 240 -5.48 24.50 -7.77
CA THR A 240 -5.88 23.11 -7.54
C THR A 240 -7.04 22.68 -8.44
N LEU A 241 -7.93 23.60 -8.83
CA LEU A 241 -9.03 23.33 -9.76
C LEU A 241 -8.53 23.09 -11.19
N GLU A 242 -7.52 23.84 -11.62
CA GLU A 242 -6.91 23.65 -12.94
C GLU A 242 -6.12 22.34 -13.01
N LEU A 243 -5.47 21.93 -11.91
CA LEU A 243 -4.81 20.61 -11.83
C LEU A 243 -5.80 19.45 -12.03
N ARG A 244 -7.07 19.60 -11.63
CA ARG A 244 -8.11 18.55 -11.84
C ARG A 244 -8.37 18.28 -13.31
N LYS A 245 -8.12 19.24 -14.20
CA LYS A 245 -8.27 19.07 -15.65
C LYS A 245 -7.14 18.27 -16.29
N LEU A 246 -6.03 18.09 -15.57
CA LEU A 246 -4.83 17.40 -16.06
C LEU A 246 -4.78 15.92 -15.67
N VAL A 247 -5.81 15.41 -14.99
CA VAL A 247 -5.92 14.01 -14.56
C VAL A 247 -7.16 13.35 -15.19
N PRO A 248 -7.14 12.03 -15.42
CA PRO A 248 -8.13 11.37 -16.26
C PRO A 248 -9.51 11.20 -15.62
N PHE A 249 -9.61 11.26 -14.29
CA PHE A 249 -10.83 10.95 -13.55
C PHE A 249 -11.19 12.02 -12.53
N VAL A 250 -12.48 12.05 -12.18
CA VAL A 250 -12.97 12.80 -11.02
C VAL A 250 -12.48 12.10 -9.74
N ILE A 251 -11.73 12.84 -8.93
CA ILE A 251 -10.93 12.29 -7.82
C ILE A 251 -11.80 11.70 -6.70
N ASN A 252 -12.96 12.30 -6.45
CA ASN A 252 -13.80 12.01 -5.28
C ASN A 252 -14.83 10.90 -5.51
N ALA A 253 -14.84 10.29 -6.70
CA ALA A 253 -15.77 9.24 -7.07
C ALA A 253 -15.00 8.14 -7.81
N ALA A 254 -14.21 7.36 -7.07
CA ALA A 254 -13.56 6.21 -7.68
C ALA A 254 -14.59 5.14 -7.98
N ASP A 255 -14.59 4.71 -9.23
CA ASP A 255 -15.46 3.66 -9.74
C ASP A 255 -14.70 2.32 -9.75
N ASP A 256 -15.18 1.37 -10.54
CA ASP A 256 -14.54 0.08 -10.77
C ASP A 256 -13.17 0.17 -11.47
N VAL A 257 -12.87 1.25 -12.18
CA VAL A 257 -11.57 1.47 -12.85
C VAL A 257 -10.48 1.79 -11.83
N ILE A 258 -9.38 1.02 -11.85
CA ILE A 258 -8.33 1.10 -10.82
C ILE A 258 -7.26 2.14 -11.14
N LEU A 259 -6.81 2.20 -12.39
CA LEU A 259 -5.74 3.09 -12.84
C LEU A 259 -6.19 3.83 -14.09
N GLY A 260 -5.83 5.11 -14.19
CA GLY A 260 -5.94 5.91 -15.40
C GLY A 260 -4.73 6.81 -15.57
N VAL A 261 -4.40 7.10 -16.82
CA VAL A 261 -3.32 8.01 -17.20
C VAL A 261 -3.84 9.07 -18.18
N GLN A 262 -3.40 10.30 -18.01
CA GLN A 262 -3.65 11.40 -18.94
C GLN A 262 -2.33 12.04 -19.36
N PHE A 263 -2.02 11.98 -20.65
CA PHE A 263 -0.88 12.63 -21.27
C PHE A 263 -1.29 13.99 -21.81
N ASN A 264 -0.80 15.05 -21.17
CA ASN A 264 -1.12 16.44 -21.48
C ASN A 264 0.06 17.12 -22.17
N VAL A 265 -0.18 17.75 -23.32
CA VAL A 265 0.83 18.48 -24.07
C VAL A 265 0.51 19.98 -24.09
N PHE A 266 1.42 20.80 -23.57
CA PHE A 266 1.31 22.26 -23.55
C PHE A 266 1.76 22.89 -24.87
N GLU A 267 1.33 24.12 -25.14
CA GLU A 267 1.70 24.82 -26.38
C GLU A 267 3.21 25.04 -26.51
N CYS A 268 3.90 25.24 -25.38
CA CYS A 268 5.34 25.38 -25.33
C CYS A 268 6.11 24.06 -25.52
N GLY A 269 5.42 22.94 -25.77
CA GLY A 269 6.03 21.62 -25.89
C GLY A 269 6.35 20.92 -24.56
N GLY A 270 6.08 21.59 -23.43
CA GLY A 270 6.08 20.95 -22.11
C GLY A 270 5.01 19.87 -22.00
N ILE A 271 5.23 18.93 -21.08
CA ILE A 271 4.36 17.76 -20.91
C ILE A 271 3.92 17.66 -19.45
N ALA A 272 2.68 17.25 -19.21
CA ALA A 272 2.25 16.75 -17.92
C ALA A 272 1.65 15.34 -18.01
N VAL A 273 2.14 14.43 -17.17
CA VAL A 273 1.59 13.08 -17.03
C VAL A 273 0.72 13.06 -15.78
N GLY A 274 -0.60 13.07 -15.99
CA GLY A 274 -1.62 12.89 -14.95
C GLY A 274 -1.87 11.41 -14.70
N ILE A 275 -1.96 11.01 -13.42
CA ILE A 275 -2.13 9.64 -12.98
C ILE A 275 -3.19 9.62 -11.89
N CYS A 276 -4.19 8.75 -12.01
CA CYS A 276 -5.16 8.47 -10.96
C CYS A 276 -5.11 6.99 -10.64
N LEU A 277 -4.82 6.64 -9.39
CA LEU A 277 -4.82 5.25 -8.92
C LEU A 277 -5.78 5.11 -7.73
N SER A 278 -6.68 4.14 -7.76
CA SER A 278 -7.71 3.94 -6.74
C SER A 278 -7.09 3.68 -5.36
N HIS A 279 -7.47 4.49 -4.38
CA HIS A 279 -7.02 4.34 -3.00
C HIS A 279 -7.52 3.04 -2.37
N LYS A 280 -8.52 2.37 -2.99
CA LYS A 280 -8.95 1.02 -2.61
C LYS A 280 -7.89 -0.04 -2.83
N VAL A 281 -6.94 0.20 -3.74
CA VAL A 281 -5.99 -0.82 -4.19
C VAL A 281 -4.55 -0.47 -3.81
N ALA A 282 -4.24 0.79 -3.52
CA ALA A 282 -2.87 1.18 -3.19
C ALA A 282 -2.79 2.40 -2.27
N ASP A 283 -1.79 2.38 -1.38
CA ASP A 283 -1.36 3.56 -0.63
C ASP A 283 -0.38 4.42 -1.43
N GLY A 284 -0.02 5.59 -0.87
CA GLY A 284 0.92 6.51 -1.53
C GLY A 284 2.25 5.87 -1.92
N LEU A 285 2.86 5.04 -1.05
CA LEU A 285 4.13 4.38 -1.37
C LEU A 285 3.98 3.44 -2.57
N SER A 286 2.90 2.66 -2.61
CA SER A 286 2.60 1.75 -3.71
C SER A 286 2.46 2.49 -5.05
N VAL A 287 1.78 3.65 -5.04
CA VAL A 287 1.67 4.52 -6.22
C VAL A 287 3.05 4.99 -6.70
N PHE A 288 3.93 5.41 -5.78
CA PHE A 288 5.26 5.89 -6.15
C PHE A 288 6.17 4.79 -6.68
N VAL A 289 6.15 3.61 -6.04
CA VAL A 289 6.94 2.47 -6.51
C VAL A 289 6.47 2.00 -7.88
N PHE A 290 5.15 2.03 -8.13
CA PHE A 290 4.59 1.79 -9.46
C PHE A 290 5.12 2.80 -10.50
N ILE A 291 5.04 4.11 -10.22
CA ILE A 291 5.51 5.15 -11.14
C ILE A 291 7.01 5.01 -11.42
N ARG A 292 7.82 4.74 -10.39
CA ARG A 292 9.26 4.57 -10.52
C ARG A 292 9.61 3.33 -11.37
N THR A 293 8.88 2.24 -11.16
CA THR A 293 8.98 1.01 -11.96
C THR A 293 8.60 1.28 -13.41
N TRP A 294 7.48 1.96 -13.65
CA TRP A 294 7.06 2.34 -14.99
C TRP A 294 8.09 3.22 -15.70
N ALA A 295 8.64 4.21 -15.01
CA ALA A 295 9.70 5.06 -15.53
C ALA A 295 10.97 4.26 -15.85
N ALA A 296 11.37 3.29 -15.02
CA ALA A 296 12.51 2.42 -15.27
C ALA A 296 12.31 1.54 -16.51
N ILE A 297 11.13 0.93 -16.64
CA ILE A 297 10.77 0.12 -17.82
C ILE A 297 10.76 0.99 -19.08
N CYS A 298 10.25 2.22 -19.00
CA CYS A 298 10.26 3.16 -20.13
C CYS A 298 11.68 3.52 -20.60
N ARG A 299 12.68 3.45 -19.71
CA ARG A 299 14.11 3.62 -20.06
C ARG A 299 14.77 2.36 -20.61
N GLY A 300 14.06 1.22 -20.64
CA GLY A 300 14.61 -0.07 -21.06
C GLY A 300 15.42 -0.78 -19.98
N GLU A 301 15.20 -0.48 -18.69
CA GLU A 301 15.86 -1.23 -17.61
C GLU A 301 15.32 -2.66 -17.52
N VAL A 302 16.23 -3.63 -17.54
CA VAL A 302 15.87 -5.06 -17.59
C VAL A 302 15.64 -5.65 -16.19
N ASN A 303 16.39 -5.16 -15.19
CA ASN A 303 16.39 -5.70 -13.83
C ASN A 303 15.43 -4.94 -12.91
N VAL A 304 14.15 -4.97 -13.25
CA VAL A 304 13.10 -4.31 -12.46
C VAL A 304 12.46 -5.32 -11.51
N VAL A 305 12.40 -4.95 -10.23
CA VAL A 305 11.81 -5.77 -9.17
C VAL A 305 10.29 -5.80 -9.32
N SER A 306 9.70 -6.99 -9.27
CA SER A 306 8.24 -7.17 -9.37
C SER A 306 7.54 -6.81 -8.04
N PRO A 307 6.29 -6.30 -8.09
CA PRO A 307 5.50 -6.07 -6.88
C PRO A 307 5.07 -7.38 -6.22
N GLU A 308 4.86 -7.33 -4.91
CA GLU A 308 4.34 -8.44 -4.12
C GLU A 308 2.91 -8.11 -3.65
N PHE A 309 1.92 -8.90 -4.06
CA PHE A 309 0.52 -8.70 -3.68
C PHE A 309 0.16 -9.49 -2.41
N LEU A 310 0.80 -9.15 -1.29
CA LEU A 310 0.68 -9.88 -0.01
C LEU A 310 -0.40 -9.32 0.93
N SER A 311 -0.99 -8.17 0.62
CA SER A 311 -1.84 -7.41 1.55
C SER A 311 -2.99 -8.23 2.12
N ALA A 312 -3.74 -8.97 1.30
CA ALA A 312 -4.84 -9.82 1.77
C ALA A 312 -4.37 -11.06 2.55
N THR A 313 -3.14 -11.51 2.33
CA THR A 313 -2.53 -12.58 3.13
C THR A 313 -2.14 -12.07 4.52
N LEU A 314 -1.66 -10.83 4.61
CA LEU A 314 -1.23 -10.19 5.85
C LEU A 314 -2.41 -9.68 6.68
N PHE A 315 -3.46 -9.18 6.02
CA PHE A 315 -4.68 -8.65 6.60
C PHE A 315 -5.89 -9.24 5.86
N PRO A 316 -6.36 -10.43 6.27
CA PRO A 316 -7.46 -11.12 5.59
C PRO A 316 -8.71 -10.24 5.44
N PRO A 317 -9.43 -10.33 4.30
CA PRO A 317 -10.69 -9.61 4.10
C PRO A 317 -11.71 -9.96 5.18
N LYS A 318 -12.56 -9.00 5.50
CA LYS A 318 -13.64 -9.13 6.48
C LYS A 318 -14.98 -8.78 5.86
N ASP A 319 -16.04 -9.29 6.47
CA ASP A 319 -17.39 -8.85 6.17
C ASP A 319 -17.58 -7.43 6.71
N LEU A 320 -17.76 -6.48 5.80
CA LEU A 320 -17.98 -5.07 6.07
C LEU A 320 -19.39 -4.63 5.68
N SER A 321 -20.36 -5.54 5.62
CA SER A 321 -21.76 -5.23 5.25
C SER A 321 -22.39 -4.08 6.04
N MET A 322 -21.89 -3.76 7.24
CA MET A 322 -22.35 -2.65 8.09
C MET A 322 -21.47 -1.38 8.01
N TYR A 323 -20.43 -1.38 7.17
CA TYR A 323 -19.49 -0.27 7.05
C TYR A 323 -19.54 0.32 5.64
N GLU A 324 -19.77 1.63 5.57
CA GLU A 324 -19.76 2.38 4.32
C GLU A 324 -18.45 3.21 4.23
N PRO A 325 -17.52 2.89 3.31
CA PRO A 325 -16.20 3.56 3.26
C PRO A 325 -16.22 5.02 2.79
N SER A 326 -17.33 5.51 2.25
CA SER A 326 -17.51 6.89 1.74
C SER A 326 -17.84 7.90 2.84
N THR A 327 -18.15 7.45 4.06
CA THR A 327 -18.63 8.29 5.16
C THR A 327 -17.50 9.18 5.70
N GLY A 328 -17.42 10.42 5.22
CA GLY A 328 -16.51 11.45 5.74
C GLY A 328 -15.86 12.35 4.69
N ILE A 329 -16.05 12.08 3.40
CA ILE A 329 -15.56 12.96 2.32
C ILE A 329 -16.58 14.08 2.12
N VAL A 330 -16.29 15.25 2.69
CA VAL A 330 -17.05 16.49 2.42
C VAL A 330 -16.45 17.15 1.19
N THR A 331 -17.26 17.45 0.17
CA THR A 331 -16.79 18.13 -1.06
C THR A 331 -17.34 19.53 -1.22
N GLU A 332 -18.33 19.91 -0.41
CA GLU A 332 -19.01 21.20 -0.53
C GLU A 332 -18.25 22.30 0.21
N ASN A 333 -18.08 23.45 -0.46
CA ASN A 333 -17.49 24.68 0.09
C ASN A 333 -16.07 24.55 0.67
N ILE A 334 -15.30 23.54 0.23
CA ILE A 334 -13.91 23.37 0.61
C ILE A 334 -12.99 24.09 -0.37
N VAL A 335 -12.18 25.01 0.15
CA VAL A 335 -11.09 25.67 -0.56
C VAL A 335 -9.77 24.98 -0.21
N SER A 336 -8.91 24.87 -1.22
CA SER A 336 -7.62 24.21 -1.11
C SER A 336 -6.54 25.25 -1.37
N LYS A 337 -5.66 25.49 -0.38
CA LYS A 337 -4.57 26.45 -0.51
C LYS A 337 -3.23 25.83 -0.10
N ARG A 338 -2.17 26.27 -0.77
CA ARG A 338 -0.80 25.84 -0.54
C ARG A 338 -0.08 26.86 0.34
N PHE A 339 0.36 26.42 1.51
CA PHE A 339 1.17 27.21 2.43
C PHE A 339 2.64 26.80 2.32
N VAL A 340 3.50 27.74 1.96
CA VAL A 340 4.95 27.53 1.86
C VAL A 340 5.61 27.92 3.18
N PHE A 341 6.24 26.98 3.90
CA PHE A 341 6.94 27.30 5.15
C PHE A 341 8.41 27.63 4.93
N LYS A 342 8.90 28.69 5.59
CA LYS A 342 10.32 29.07 5.55
C LYS A 342 11.15 27.98 6.25
N SER A 343 12.31 27.64 5.66
CA SER A 343 13.20 26.64 6.24
C SER A 343 13.65 27.00 7.66
N ASN A 344 13.95 28.28 7.93
CA ASN A 344 14.29 28.75 9.28
C ASN A 344 13.10 28.65 10.26
N GLY A 345 11.88 28.91 9.80
CA GLY A 345 10.66 28.79 10.59
C GLY A 345 10.43 27.36 11.05
N ILE A 346 10.67 26.37 10.18
CA ILE A 346 10.59 24.95 10.55
C ILE A 346 11.60 24.59 11.64
N GLU A 347 12.84 25.07 11.54
CA GLU A 347 13.86 24.81 12.56
C GLU A 347 13.53 25.49 13.90
N LEU A 348 12.97 26.71 13.87
CA LEU A 348 12.45 27.38 15.07
C LEU A 348 11.32 26.59 15.73
N LEU A 349 10.38 26.04 14.94
CA LEU A 349 9.31 25.19 15.48
C LEU A 349 9.86 23.90 16.11
N LYS A 350 10.83 23.26 15.46
CA LYS A 350 11.50 22.06 16.02
C LYS A 350 12.20 22.39 17.33
N ALA A 351 12.90 23.52 17.42
CA ALA A 351 13.56 23.97 18.64
C ALA A 351 12.55 24.30 19.75
N LYS A 352 11.51 25.07 19.42
CA LYS A 352 10.41 25.42 20.34
C LYS A 352 9.78 24.19 20.99
N TYR A 353 9.53 23.15 20.20
CA TYR A 353 8.94 21.89 20.69
C TYR A 353 9.95 20.91 21.30
N SER A 354 11.23 21.26 21.30
CA SER A 354 12.27 20.51 22.01
C SER A 354 12.59 21.11 23.38
N ALA A 355 12.31 22.39 23.59
CA ALA A 355 12.72 23.16 24.78
C ALA A 355 11.98 22.80 26.10
N GLY A 356 11.01 21.90 26.06
CA GLY A 356 10.24 21.44 27.24
C GLY A 356 10.32 19.93 27.48
N ILE A 357 11.27 19.23 26.84
CA ILE A 357 11.47 17.79 27.02
C ILE A 357 12.59 17.61 28.06
N ASP A 358 12.25 17.13 29.26
CA ASP A 358 13.26 16.77 30.25
C ASP A 358 14.19 15.68 29.66
N SER A 359 15.49 15.98 29.80
CA SER A 359 16.67 15.21 29.43
C SER A 359 16.55 13.74 29.87
N LEU A 360 16.64 12.73 29.00
CA LEU A 360 17.93 12.20 28.51
C LEU A 360 17.80 11.28 27.28
N ASN A 361 16.59 10.93 26.79
CA ASN A 361 16.41 9.84 25.82
C ASN A 361 15.51 10.16 24.61
N GLN A 362 15.06 11.40 24.43
CA GLN A 362 14.09 11.74 23.39
C GLN A 362 14.68 12.61 22.27
N ARG A 363 14.61 12.11 21.03
CA ARG A 363 15.04 12.87 19.83
C ARG A 363 14.12 14.07 19.57
N PRO A 364 14.64 15.15 18.95
CA PRO A 364 13.81 16.27 18.50
C PRO A 364 12.67 15.83 17.57
N PRO A 365 11.52 16.53 17.55
CA PRO A 365 10.44 16.17 16.64
C PRO A 365 10.88 16.30 15.18
N THR A 366 10.41 15.36 14.35
CA THR A 366 10.59 15.45 12.89
C THR A 366 9.86 16.67 12.34
N ARG A 367 10.29 17.16 11.15
CA ARG A 367 9.62 18.24 10.41
C ARG A 367 8.10 18.05 10.35
N VAL A 368 7.64 16.86 9.97
CA VAL A 368 6.20 16.55 9.82
C VAL A 368 5.47 16.73 11.14
N LYS A 369 5.95 16.11 12.23
CA LYS A 369 5.36 16.23 13.58
C LYS A 369 5.30 17.69 14.06
N ALA A 370 6.40 18.43 13.93
CA ALA A 370 6.44 19.84 14.33
C ALA A 370 5.45 20.68 13.52
N LEU A 371 5.45 20.52 12.20
CA LEU A 371 4.59 21.32 11.30
C LEU A 371 3.12 20.98 11.48
N SER A 372 2.75 19.69 11.58
CA SER A 372 1.36 19.28 11.80
C SER A 372 0.80 19.79 13.11
N THR A 373 1.60 19.75 14.17
CA THR A 373 1.19 20.27 15.49
C THR A 373 1.05 21.79 15.46
N PHE A 374 1.97 22.48 14.78
CA PHE A 374 1.87 23.93 14.61
C PHE A 374 0.61 24.33 13.81
N ILE A 375 0.40 23.72 12.64
CA ILE A 375 -0.78 23.97 11.78
C ILE A 375 -2.07 23.72 12.57
N TRP A 376 -2.17 22.58 13.25
CA TRP A 376 -3.33 22.28 14.09
C TRP A 376 -3.54 23.35 15.17
N SER A 377 -2.49 23.73 15.89
CA SER A 377 -2.62 24.73 16.95
C SER A 377 -3.10 26.08 16.41
N ARG A 378 -2.59 26.51 15.25
CA ARG A 378 -3.04 27.76 14.62
C ARG A 378 -4.47 27.64 14.08
N PHE A 379 -4.83 26.50 13.52
CA PHE A 379 -6.20 26.22 13.09
C PHE A 379 -7.17 26.28 14.26
N ALA A 380 -6.88 25.58 15.35
CA ALA A 380 -7.72 25.55 16.54
C ALA A 380 -7.87 26.93 17.20
N SER A 381 -6.80 27.73 17.24
CA SER A 381 -6.84 29.10 17.75
C SER A 381 -7.65 30.05 16.85
N SER A 382 -7.40 30.05 15.54
CA SER A 382 -8.03 30.97 14.58
C SER A 382 -9.52 30.71 14.36
N THR A 383 -9.93 29.44 14.38
CA THR A 383 -11.34 29.05 14.17
C THR A 383 -12.12 28.85 15.48
N GLN A 384 -11.46 29.03 16.64
CA GLN A 384 -12.03 28.87 17.97
C GLN A 384 -12.75 27.53 18.17
N VAL A 385 -12.21 26.43 17.63
CA VAL A 385 -12.91 25.14 17.60
C VAL A 385 -13.39 24.68 18.98
N PHE A 386 -12.60 24.95 20.01
CA PHE A 386 -12.90 24.55 21.39
C PHE A 386 -13.99 25.39 22.09
N SER A 387 -14.48 26.49 21.49
CA SER A 387 -15.64 27.23 22.02
C SER A 387 -16.97 26.57 21.65
N GLN A 388 -16.97 25.62 20.71
CA GLN A 388 -18.12 24.82 20.32
C GLN A 388 -18.23 23.62 21.27
N ALA A 389 -18.98 23.77 22.37
CA ALA A 389 -19.00 22.90 23.55
C ALA A 389 -19.40 21.41 23.33
N ALA A 390 -19.58 20.95 22.10
CA ALA A 390 -20.05 19.60 21.77
C ALA A 390 -19.19 18.84 20.73
N LYS A 391 -18.07 19.39 20.25
CA LYS A 391 -17.27 18.76 19.18
C LYS A 391 -15.97 18.15 19.67
N LEU A 392 -15.72 16.90 19.29
CA LEU A 392 -14.45 16.22 19.53
C LEU A 392 -13.45 16.56 18.42
N CYS A 393 -12.21 16.84 18.82
CA CYS A 393 -11.15 17.27 17.91
C CYS A 393 -10.06 16.22 17.79
N PHE A 394 -9.59 15.99 16.56
CA PHE A 394 -8.59 14.96 16.28
C PHE A 394 -7.54 15.41 15.28
N LEU A 395 -6.32 14.96 15.52
CA LEU A 395 -5.23 15.02 14.55
C LEU A 395 -4.92 13.60 14.08
N LEU A 396 -4.97 13.41 12.76
CA LEU A 396 -4.85 12.12 12.10
C LEU A 396 -3.54 12.06 11.30
N HIS A 397 -2.65 11.10 11.59
CA HIS A 397 -1.39 10.91 10.86
C HIS A 397 -1.33 9.56 10.17
N ALA A 398 -1.10 9.55 8.85
CA ALA A 398 -0.83 8.31 8.14
C ALA A 398 0.56 7.74 8.49
N VAL A 399 0.61 6.46 8.85
CA VAL A 399 1.81 5.72 9.26
C VAL A 399 2.00 4.51 8.35
N ASN A 400 3.19 4.36 7.78
CA ASN A 400 3.57 3.20 6.97
C ASN A 400 3.77 1.96 7.86
N LEU A 401 2.99 0.91 7.63
CA LEU A 401 3.09 -0.33 8.41
C LEU A 401 4.23 -1.24 7.97
N ARG A 402 4.78 -1.07 6.75
CA ARG A 402 5.83 -1.96 6.23
C ARG A 402 7.05 -2.06 7.15
N THR A 403 7.40 -0.95 7.83
CA THR A 403 8.53 -0.90 8.78
C THR A 403 8.24 -1.55 10.13
N GLN A 404 6.99 -1.92 10.40
CA GLN A 404 6.55 -2.52 11.67
C GLN A 404 6.51 -4.05 11.63
N PHE A 405 6.92 -4.68 10.52
CA PHE A 405 7.06 -6.13 10.42
C PHE A 405 8.47 -6.59 10.84
N ASP A 406 8.60 -7.89 11.11
CA ASP A 406 9.89 -8.53 11.38
C ASP A 406 10.04 -9.83 10.55
N PRO A 407 10.90 -9.85 9.53
CA PRO A 407 11.66 -8.71 9.01
C PRO A 407 10.73 -7.61 8.41
N PRO A 408 11.19 -6.36 8.30
CA PRO A 408 10.43 -5.30 7.63
C PRO A 408 10.04 -5.70 6.21
N LEU A 409 8.81 -5.36 5.80
CA LEU A 409 8.36 -5.57 4.43
C LEU A 409 9.11 -4.66 3.46
N THR A 410 9.26 -5.13 2.23
CA THR A 410 9.91 -4.37 1.17
C THR A 410 9.00 -3.22 0.70
N GLU A 411 9.59 -2.20 0.06
CA GLU A 411 8.77 -1.16 -0.60
C GLU A 411 7.96 -1.70 -1.79
N HIS A 412 8.30 -2.89 -2.29
CA HIS A 412 7.60 -3.57 -3.38
C HIS A 412 6.36 -4.34 -2.91
N SER A 413 6.15 -4.49 -1.60
CA SER A 413 4.88 -5.01 -1.06
C SER A 413 3.74 -4.04 -1.36
N PHE A 414 2.91 -4.39 -2.33
CA PHE A 414 1.91 -3.53 -2.96
C PHE A 414 0.55 -3.63 -2.26
N GLY A 415 -0.12 -2.49 -2.08
CA GLY A 415 -1.45 -2.39 -1.47
C GLY A 415 -1.52 -1.32 -0.38
N ASN A 416 -2.66 -1.20 0.29
CA ASN A 416 -2.77 -0.34 1.45
C ASN A 416 -2.11 -0.99 2.67
N LEU A 417 -0.84 -0.66 2.92
CA LEU A 417 -0.09 -1.09 4.11
C LEU A 417 0.23 0.13 4.97
N CYS A 418 -0.82 0.89 5.30
CA CYS A 418 -0.76 2.06 6.16
C CYS A 418 -1.92 2.11 7.15
N ARG A 419 -1.73 2.78 8.29
CA ARG A 419 -2.79 3.07 9.27
C ARG A 419 -2.73 4.52 9.72
N VAL A 420 -3.85 4.99 10.25
CA VAL A 420 -3.99 6.34 10.77
C VAL A 420 -3.81 6.32 12.28
N ALA A 421 -2.82 7.06 12.78
CA ALA A 421 -2.65 7.38 14.19
C ALA A 421 -3.61 8.51 14.56
N ILE A 422 -4.39 8.33 15.62
CA ILE A 422 -5.47 9.25 16.02
C ILE A 422 -5.15 9.88 17.36
N THR A 423 -4.79 11.16 17.35
CA THR A 423 -4.54 11.91 18.58
C THR A 423 -5.78 12.70 18.96
N PHE A 424 -6.37 12.36 20.11
CA PHE A 424 -7.56 12.99 20.69
C PHE A 424 -7.20 14.31 21.38
N LEU A 425 -8.07 15.31 21.25
CA LEU A 425 -7.83 16.68 21.73
C LEU A 425 -9.06 17.18 22.51
N SER A 426 -8.85 17.62 23.75
CA SER A 426 -9.94 18.02 24.65
C SER A 426 -9.97 19.54 24.89
N PRO A 427 -11.15 20.16 25.08
CA PRO A 427 -11.28 21.54 25.54
C PRO A 427 -10.66 21.66 26.95
N GLY A 428 -9.76 22.63 27.17
CA GLY A 428 -9.07 22.80 28.46
C GLY A 428 -7.59 22.38 28.49
N MET A 429 -6.97 22.14 27.32
CA MET A 429 -5.51 22.03 27.22
C MET A 429 -4.84 23.36 27.59
N ASN A 430 -4.64 23.59 28.89
CA ASN A 430 -3.78 24.65 29.43
C ASN A 430 -2.29 24.36 29.19
N GLY A 431 -1.94 23.17 28.67
CA GLY A 431 -0.61 22.83 28.19
C GLY A 431 -0.39 23.39 26.78
N GLY A 432 0.58 24.30 26.61
CA GLY A 432 0.94 24.86 25.30
C GLY A 432 1.28 23.78 24.25
N CYS A 433 1.50 24.20 23.00
CA CYS A 433 1.77 23.32 21.85
C CYS A 433 2.80 22.19 22.07
N GLY A 434 3.68 22.28 23.07
CA GLY A 434 4.62 21.22 23.45
C GLY A 434 3.95 19.92 23.89
N ASP A 435 2.88 19.97 24.70
CA ASP A 435 2.13 18.79 25.15
C ASP A 435 1.50 18.03 23.96
N LEU A 436 0.97 18.79 22.99
CA LEU A 436 0.42 18.23 21.76
C LEU A 436 1.47 17.48 20.92
N VAL A 437 2.71 18.01 20.80
CA VAL A 437 3.77 17.31 20.06
C VAL A 437 4.14 15.99 20.73
N THR A 438 4.16 15.95 22.07
CA THR A 438 4.43 14.73 22.84
C THR A 438 3.34 13.69 22.61
N ARG A 439 2.06 14.07 22.70
CA ARG A 439 0.96 13.14 22.41
C ARG A 439 0.98 12.62 20.98
N VAL A 440 1.17 13.49 19.98
CA VAL A 440 1.30 13.07 18.58
C VAL A 440 2.44 12.07 18.42
N ARG A 441 3.56 12.29 19.12
CA ARG A 441 4.70 11.38 19.10
C ARG A 441 4.34 10.03 19.70
N GLU A 442 3.71 10.00 20.86
CA GLU A 442 3.27 8.80 21.56
C GLU A 442 2.23 8.02 20.74
N THR A 443 1.22 8.70 20.18
CA THR A 443 0.21 8.07 19.33
C THR A 443 0.83 7.41 18.10
N ILE A 444 1.75 8.10 17.41
CA ILE A 444 2.46 7.53 16.25
C ILE A 444 3.37 6.37 16.69
N ALA A 445 4.04 6.49 17.83
CA ALA A 445 4.90 5.43 18.35
C ALA A 445 4.11 4.20 18.81
N GLY A 446 2.85 4.37 19.21
CA GLY A 446 1.93 3.29 19.57
C GLY A 446 1.44 2.45 18.39
N ILE A 447 1.67 2.89 17.15
CA ILE A 447 1.56 2.02 15.96
C ILE A 447 2.87 1.26 15.79
N ASP A 448 3.08 0.32 16.71
CA ASP A 448 4.23 -0.56 16.77
C ASP A 448 3.90 -1.98 16.26
N ARG A 449 4.83 -2.91 16.46
CA ARG A 449 4.65 -4.31 16.06
C ARG A 449 3.47 -4.96 16.77
N ALA A 450 3.29 -4.68 18.06
CA ALA A 450 2.20 -5.25 18.84
C ALA A 450 0.84 -4.74 18.35
N TYR A 451 0.76 -3.47 17.92
CA TYR A 451 -0.42 -2.93 17.26
C TYR A 451 -0.74 -3.69 15.96
N VAL A 452 0.26 -3.99 15.13
CA VAL A 452 0.05 -4.73 13.88
C VAL A 452 -0.48 -6.14 14.14
N GLU A 453 0.00 -6.84 15.17
CA GLU A 453 -0.54 -8.16 15.53
C GLU A 453 -1.98 -8.07 16.05
N ARG A 454 -2.32 -7.10 16.91
CA ARG A 454 -3.72 -6.88 17.33
C ARG A 454 -4.64 -6.56 16.15
N LEU A 455 -4.15 -5.79 15.19
CA LEU A 455 -4.88 -5.44 13.97
C LEU A 455 -5.20 -6.68 13.11
N ARG A 456 -4.34 -7.71 13.15
CA ARG A 456 -4.57 -9.00 12.48
C ARG A 456 -5.63 -9.85 13.19
N GLU A 457 -5.72 -9.78 14.52
CA GLU A 457 -6.62 -10.60 15.35
C GLU A 457 -8.09 -10.14 15.34
N GLY A 458 -8.35 -8.82 15.28
CA GLY A 458 -9.32 -8.32 14.29
C GLY A 458 -10.69 -7.73 14.66
N ASP A 459 -11.15 -7.60 15.90
CA ASP A 459 -12.51 -7.05 16.14
C ASP A 459 -12.54 -5.63 16.72
N GLU A 460 -11.61 -5.29 17.62
CA GLU A 460 -11.60 -3.98 18.31
C GLU A 460 -11.48 -2.78 17.35
N HIS A 461 -10.83 -2.96 16.20
CA HIS A 461 -10.63 -1.87 15.26
C HIS A 461 -11.87 -1.54 14.43
N LEU A 462 -12.75 -2.52 14.18
CA LEU A 462 -13.96 -2.32 13.39
C LEU A 462 -14.99 -1.51 14.16
N SER A 463 -15.19 -1.82 15.45
CA SER A 463 -16.08 -1.06 16.33
C SER A 463 -15.67 0.41 16.43
N PHE A 464 -14.36 0.66 16.58
CA PHE A 464 -13.81 2.02 16.60
C PHE A 464 -14.08 2.78 15.30
N ILE A 465 -13.85 2.16 14.14
CA ILE A 465 -14.06 2.79 12.83
C ILE A 465 -15.54 3.11 12.62
N ASN A 466 -16.45 2.20 12.99
CA ASN A 466 -17.88 2.41 12.88
C ASN A 466 -18.35 3.56 13.79
N GLN A 467 -17.88 3.60 15.03
CA GLN A 467 -18.21 4.68 15.97
C GLN A 467 -17.69 6.03 15.45
N ALA A 468 -16.44 6.10 14.99
CA ALA A 468 -15.89 7.33 14.43
C ALA A 468 -16.68 7.79 13.19
N SER A 469 -17.01 6.88 12.28
CA SER A 469 -17.84 7.15 11.11
C SER A 469 -19.20 7.75 11.47
N GLU A 470 -19.87 7.19 12.49
CA GLU A 470 -21.17 7.69 12.95
C GLU A 470 -21.06 9.10 13.55
N MET A 471 -20.01 9.37 14.32
CA MET A 471 -19.76 10.69 14.91
C MET A 471 -19.40 11.75 13.86
N TYR A 472 -18.68 11.37 12.79
CA TYR A 472 -18.49 12.24 11.63
C TYR A 472 -19.82 12.60 10.96
N ARG A 473 -20.71 11.61 10.74
CA ARG A 473 -22.03 11.84 10.13
C ARG A 473 -22.90 12.80 10.93
N LYS A 474 -22.80 12.77 12.26
CA LYS A 474 -23.53 13.67 13.16
C LYS A 474 -22.93 15.08 13.24
N GLY A 475 -21.77 15.33 12.60
CA GLY A 475 -21.08 16.62 12.67
C GLY A 475 -20.43 16.89 14.04
N GLU A 476 -20.25 15.84 14.84
CA GLU A 476 -19.74 15.88 16.21
C GLU A 476 -18.20 15.83 16.26
N MET A 477 -17.54 15.67 15.11
CA MET A 477 -16.08 15.58 14.98
C MET A 477 -15.51 16.68 14.09
N ILE A 478 -14.38 17.26 14.51
CA ILE A 478 -13.51 18.09 13.69
C ILE A 478 -12.16 17.39 13.60
N SER A 479 -11.70 17.16 12.38
CA SER A 479 -10.45 16.45 12.14
C SER A 479 -9.53 17.22 11.21
N LEU A 480 -8.23 17.11 11.49
CA LEU A 480 -7.19 17.49 10.55
C LEU A 480 -6.45 16.22 10.12
N ASN A 481 -6.57 15.89 8.84
CA ASN A 481 -5.88 14.78 8.21
C ASN A 481 -4.50 15.22 7.72
N VAL A 482 -3.45 14.54 8.19
CA VAL A 482 -2.07 14.81 7.80
C VAL A 482 -1.46 13.56 7.17
N THR A 483 -1.33 13.61 5.85
CA THR A 483 -0.60 12.62 5.07
C THR A 483 0.68 13.25 4.54
N SER A 484 1.84 12.68 4.92
CA SER A 484 3.15 13.22 4.55
C SER A 484 3.76 12.45 3.39
N TRP A 485 4.06 13.15 2.30
CA TRP A 485 4.75 12.59 1.13
C TRP A 485 6.24 12.97 1.04
N CYS A 486 6.77 13.68 2.05
CA CYS A 486 8.11 14.29 2.02
C CYS A 486 9.30 13.33 1.86
N ARG A 487 9.10 12.02 2.05
CA ARG A 487 10.17 11.00 1.96
C ARG A 487 10.04 10.09 0.75
N PHE A 488 8.99 10.27 -0.05
CA PHE A 488 8.88 9.54 -1.31
C PHE A 488 9.76 10.23 -2.34
N SER A 489 10.47 9.45 -3.13
CA SER A 489 11.40 9.97 -4.13
C SER A 489 10.68 10.32 -5.45
N ILE A 490 9.61 11.13 -5.31
CA ILE A 490 8.65 11.43 -6.39
C ILE A 490 9.32 12.12 -7.60
N TYR A 491 10.35 12.92 -7.34
CA TYR A 491 11.13 13.60 -8.38
C TYR A 491 12.13 12.68 -9.11
N GLU A 492 12.17 11.38 -8.80
CA GLU A 492 13.01 10.39 -9.50
C GLU A 492 12.32 9.75 -10.71
N ALA A 493 11.05 10.07 -10.97
CA ALA A 493 10.29 9.54 -12.10
C ALA A 493 10.80 10.09 -13.45
N ASN A 494 11.89 9.53 -13.97
CA ASN A 494 12.51 9.89 -15.25
C ASN A 494 12.14 8.88 -16.35
N PHE A 495 11.24 9.21 -17.26
CA PHE A 495 10.83 8.27 -18.32
C PHE A 495 11.82 8.18 -19.50
N GLY A 496 12.98 8.85 -19.42
CA GLY A 496 14.01 8.89 -20.46
C GLY A 496 14.28 10.30 -20.99
N TRP A 497 13.47 11.29 -20.63
CA TRP A 497 13.60 12.70 -21.02
C TRP A 497 13.82 13.64 -19.84
N GLY A 498 14.39 13.12 -18.75
CA GLY A 498 14.73 13.90 -17.56
C GLY A 498 13.72 13.73 -16.41
N LYS A 499 14.04 14.39 -15.29
CA LYS A 499 13.22 14.35 -14.06
C LYS A 499 12.07 15.35 -14.14
N PRO A 500 10.97 15.16 -13.40
CA PRO A 500 9.90 16.14 -13.34
C PRO A 500 10.44 17.49 -12.85
N THR A 501 10.16 18.55 -13.59
CA THR A 501 10.41 19.93 -13.16
C THR A 501 9.56 20.26 -11.93
N ARG A 502 8.33 19.73 -11.90
CA ARG A 502 7.40 19.90 -10.78
C ARG A 502 6.51 18.67 -10.66
N VAL A 503 6.05 18.39 -9.44
CA VAL A 503 4.97 17.45 -9.18
C VAL A 503 3.83 18.19 -8.51
N GLY A 504 2.61 17.94 -8.98
CA GLY A 504 1.38 18.54 -8.49
C GLY A 504 0.32 17.48 -8.19
N SER A 505 -0.55 17.74 -7.24
CA SER A 505 -1.73 16.92 -6.95
C SER A 505 -2.88 17.89 -6.78
N PRO A 506 -4.02 17.64 -7.45
CA PRO A 506 -5.22 18.44 -7.26
C PRO A 506 -5.82 18.36 -5.84
N ALA A 507 -5.27 17.53 -4.94
CA ALA A 507 -5.80 17.32 -3.60
C ALA A 507 -4.75 17.02 -2.49
N LEU A 508 -3.44 17.01 -2.74
CA LEU A 508 -2.45 16.48 -1.77
C LEU A 508 -1.07 17.19 -1.78
N PRO A 509 -0.30 17.15 -0.66
CA PRO A 509 0.87 18.03 -0.42
C PRO A 509 2.25 17.58 -0.94
N TYR A 510 3.21 18.54 -1.00
CA TYR A 510 4.61 18.38 -1.47
C TYR A 510 5.64 19.14 -0.61
N GLY A 511 6.76 18.53 -0.19
CA GLY A 511 7.93 19.28 0.35
C GLY A 511 7.71 20.11 1.63
N ASN A 512 8.32 21.30 1.74
CA ASN A 512 8.05 22.28 2.84
C ASN A 512 6.67 22.98 2.68
N LEU A 513 5.79 22.41 1.87
CA LEU A 513 4.50 22.96 1.52
C LEU A 513 3.42 22.14 2.25
N ALA A 514 2.49 22.82 2.91
CA ALA A 514 1.27 22.19 3.41
C ALA A 514 0.12 22.60 2.49
N TYR A 515 -0.53 21.62 1.88
CA TYR A 515 -1.82 21.84 1.24
C TYR A 515 -2.88 21.65 2.31
N ILE A 516 -3.67 22.69 2.53
CA ILE A 516 -4.66 22.73 3.59
C ILE A 516 -6.02 22.90 2.92
N HIS A 517 -6.94 22.01 3.27
CA HIS A 517 -8.29 21.95 2.75
C HIS A 517 -9.24 22.30 3.89
N LEU A 518 -9.88 23.47 3.82
CA LEU A 518 -10.81 23.96 4.84
C LEU A 518 -12.06 24.50 4.17
N LYS A 519 -13.13 24.66 4.95
CA LYS A 519 -14.25 25.49 4.52
C LYS A 519 -13.75 26.91 4.24
N GLU A 520 -14.33 27.57 3.26
CA GLU A 520 -13.92 28.93 2.86
C GLU A 520 -13.84 29.90 4.05
N GLU A 521 -14.84 29.90 4.92
CA GLU A 521 -14.88 30.71 6.15
C GLU A 521 -13.73 30.42 7.13
N ASP A 522 -13.34 29.16 7.25
CA ASP A 522 -12.27 28.73 8.16
C ASP A 522 -10.90 29.01 7.56
N MET A 523 -10.77 28.91 6.23
CA MET A 523 -9.55 29.28 5.52
C MET A 523 -9.26 30.77 5.70
N VAL A 524 -10.25 31.65 5.54
CA VAL A 524 -10.06 33.11 5.72
C VAL A 524 -9.55 33.44 7.13
N LYS A 525 -10.12 32.81 8.16
CA LYS A 525 -9.66 32.97 9.55
C LYS A 525 -8.25 32.45 9.74
N PHE A 526 -7.95 31.27 9.19
CA PHE A 526 -6.64 30.64 9.31
C PHE A 526 -5.55 31.45 8.63
N GLU A 527 -5.80 31.99 7.44
CA GLU A 527 -4.88 32.87 6.71
C GLU A 527 -4.60 34.16 7.45
N SER A 528 -5.58 34.67 8.20
CA SER A 528 -5.46 35.92 8.96
C SER A 528 -4.70 35.75 10.29
N ASP A 529 -4.29 34.53 10.67
CA ASP A 529 -3.55 34.29 11.91
C ASP A 529 -2.13 34.88 11.85
N GLU A 530 -1.89 35.92 12.66
CA GLU A 530 -0.61 36.64 12.66
C GLU A 530 0.58 35.77 13.05
N GLU A 531 0.37 34.75 13.89
CA GLU A 531 1.44 33.84 14.29
C GLU A 531 1.81 32.90 13.13
N LEU A 532 0.84 32.39 12.37
CA LEU A 532 1.05 31.61 11.15
C LEU A 532 1.86 32.41 10.11
N GLN A 533 1.49 33.67 9.89
CA GLN A 533 2.12 34.56 8.91
C GLN A 533 3.64 34.74 9.12
N LYS A 534 4.12 34.63 10.38
CA LYS A 534 5.56 34.72 10.69
C LYS A 534 6.37 33.58 10.07
N TYR A 535 5.80 32.38 9.96
CA TYR A 535 6.52 31.17 9.54
C TYR A 535 6.37 30.86 8.04
N ILE A 536 5.40 31.48 7.35
CA ILE A 536 5.16 31.23 5.94
C ILE A 536 5.96 32.19 5.04
N ALA A 537 6.36 31.69 3.87
CA ALA A 537 7.02 32.43 2.80
C ALA A 537 6.02 32.91 1.73
N GLY A 538 4.84 32.29 1.66
CA GLY A 538 3.77 32.65 0.74
C GLY A 538 2.60 31.67 0.83
N ILE A 539 1.46 32.12 0.32
CA ILE A 539 0.23 31.34 0.15
C ILE A 539 -0.10 31.39 -1.34
N ALA A 540 -0.44 30.24 -1.92
CA ALA A 540 -0.82 30.12 -3.33
C ALA A 540 -2.02 29.19 -3.50
#